data_AF-A0A7R9F983-F1
#
_entry.id   AF-A0A7R9F983-F1
#
_cell.length_a   1.000
_cell.length_b   1.000
_cell.length_c   1.000
_cell.angle_alpha   90.00
_cell.angle_beta   90.00
_cell.angle_gamma   90.00
#
_symmetry.space_group_name_H-M   'P 1'
#
loop_
_entity.id
_entity.type
_entity.pdbx_description
1 polymer ?
#
loop_
_entity_poly.entity_id
_entity_poly.type
_entity_poly.pdbx_seq_one_letter_code
_entity_poly.pdbx_strand_id
1 'polypeptide(L)'
;MPALGNIWENKDLFNARVQGTFGQTKTLFIPCTRDWVDEFVGYVARQAENYVTNNIAITMGEDFHYQDAHLWFKNLDKLINYVNAKEDSNLNLVYSTPSCYLKAVNDANLTWPTKNDDFFPYASDPNSYWTGYFTSRPTIKRFERVGNNFLQVCKQLYALTDLGPEDKVDLNSMREAMGVMQHHDAITGTEKQAVAEDYARMLHLGIVECDIITNTAFKYVSYP
;
A
#
# COMPACT_ATOMS: atom_id res chain seq x y z
N MET A 1 7.05 8.76 -9.33
CA MET A 1 7.34 9.67 -8.24
C MET A 1 8.75 9.33 -7.79
N PRO A 2 9.75 10.21 -7.97
CA PRO A 2 10.88 10.11 -7.07
C PRO A 2 10.25 10.09 -5.67
N ALA A 3 10.64 9.15 -4.81
CA ALA A 3 10.36 9.25 -3.39
C ALA A 3 10.63 10.71 -3.05
N LEU A 4 9.59 11.44 -2.62
CA LEU A 4 9.71 12.83 -2.21
C LEU A 4 10.98 12.87 -1.38
N GLY A 5 12.03 13.56 -1.84
CA GLY A 5 13.31 13.59 -1.17
C GLY A 5 13.06 13.95 0.27
N ASN A 6 13.08 12.93 1.13
CA ASN A 6 12.31 12.96 2.34
C ASN A 6 13.12 13.75 3.36
N ILE A 7 12.54 14.83 3.89
CA ILE A 7 12.95 15.31 5.22
C ILE A 7 12.93 14.15 6.23
N TRP A 8 12.11 13.13 5.98
CA TRP A 8 12.01 11.88 6.73
C TRP A 8 13.13 10.85 6.43
N GLU A 9 13.88 10.98 5.33
CA GLU A 9 15.07 10.16 4.99
C GLU A 9 16.36 10.78 5.49
N ASN A 10 16.31 12.01 6.01
CA ASN A 10 17.42 12.56 6.75
C ASN A 10 17.60 11.69 8.01
N LYS A 11 18.49 10.71 7.89
CA LYS A 11 18.78 9.72 8.94
C LYS A 11 19.16 10.42 10.25
N ASP A 12 19.57 11.68 10.21
CA ASP A 12 19.91 12.46 11.40
C ASP A 12 18.69 13.11 12.11
N LEU A 13 17.54 13.25 11.44
CA LEU A 13 16.31 13.82 12.04
C LEU A 13 15.50 12.80 12.86
N PHE A 14 15.60 11.51 12.52
CA PHE A 14 14.92 10.41 13.24
C PHE A 14 15.85 9.30 13.78
N ASN A 15 17.07 9.12 13.25
CA ASN A 15 18.05 8.22 13.86
C ASN A 15 19.10 9.02 14.66
N ALA A 16 18.87 9.16 15.96
CA ALA A 16 20.01 9.30 16.85
C ALA A 16 20.79 7.97 16.84
N ARG A 17 21.96 7.93 16.21
CA ARG A 17 22.90 6.79 16.35
C ARG A 17 23.37 6.73 17.80
N VAL A 18 22.92 5.73 18.53
CA VAL A 18 23.53 5.33 19.80
C VAL A 18 24.48 4.16 19.53
N GLN A 19 25.79 4.41 19.53
CA GLN A 19 26.74 3.33 19.70
C GLN A 19 26.59 2.78 21.13
N GLY A 20 26.15 1.52 21.27
CA GLY A 20 26.12 0.84 22.56
C GLY A 20 25.64 -0.59 22.45
N THR A 21 26.30 -1.48 23.19
CA THR A 21 26.11 -2.93 23.20
C THR A 21 24.75 -3.38 23.77
N PHE A 22 24.34 -4.58 23.37
CA PHE A 22 23.09 -5.27 23.72
C PHE A 22 22.84 -5.31 25.24
N GLY A 23 21.68 -4.84 25.70
CA GLY A 23 21.20 -5.10 27.07
C GLY A 23 20.73 -3.91 27.93
N GLN A 24 20.57 -2.70 27.41
CA GLN A 24 19.98 -1.58 28.15
C GLN A 24 18.77 -1.01 27.40
N THR A 25 17.62 -0.90 28.07
CA THR A 25 16.44 -0.16 27.58
C THR A 25 16.82 1.31 27.47
N LYS A 26 17.07 1.79 26.25
CA LYS A 26 17.43 3.19 25.99
C LYS A 26 16.21 3.93 25.46
N THR A 27 15.63 4.79 26.29
CA THR A 27 14.60 5.74 25.88
C THR A 27 15.23 6.77 24.93
N LEU A 28 14.81 6.77 23.66
CA LEU A 28 15.17 7.79 22.69
C LEU A 28 14.53 9.13 23.11
N PHE A 29 15.37 10.06 23.56
CA PHE A 29 14.98 11.46 23.71
C PHE A 29 15.32 12.16 22.40
N ILE A 30 14.30 12.46 21.59
CA ILE A 30 14.42 13.44 20.50
C ILE A 30 14.36 14.82 21.18
N PRO A 31 15.46 15.59 21.24
CA PRO A 31 15.40 16.94 21.76
C PRO A 31 14.58 17.79 20.78
N CYS A 32 13.47 18.33 21.27
CA CYS A 32 12.67 19.31 20.56
C CYS A 32 13.43 20.64 20.57
N THR A 33 14.40 20.83 19.67
CA THR A 33 14.95 22.16 19.40
C THR A 33 13.97 22.95 18.53
N ARG A 34 14.08 24.27 18.46
CA ARG A 34 13.17 25.12 17.67
C ARG A 34 13.26 24.80 16.16
N ASP A 35 14.37 24.19 15.76
CA ASP A 35 14.80 24.04 14.36
C ASP A 35 13.93 23.07 13.54
N TRP A 36 13.45 21.96 14.14
CA TRP A 36 12.65 20.96 13.39
C TRP A 36 11.22 21.43 13.09
N VAL A 37 10.63 22.24 13.98
CA VAL A 37 9.31 22.85 13.76
C VAL A 37 9.39 23.78 12.55
N ASP A 38 10.45 24.58 12.48
CA ASP A 38 10.67 25.54 11.39
C ASP A 38 10.96 24.82 10.06
N GLU A 39 11.73 23.74 10.10
CA GLU A 39 11.98 22.89 8.94
C GLU A 39 10.69 22.24 8.42
N PHE A 40 9.85 21.71 9.32
CA PHE A 40 8.56 21.12 8.95
C PHE A 40 7.60 22.16 8.35
N VAL A 41 7.48 23.34 8.97
CA VAL A 41 6.65 24.44 8.43
C VAL A 41 7.13 24.83 7.04
N GLY A 42 8.46 24.96 6.84
CA GLY A 42 9.05 25.25 5.54
C GLY A 42 8.78 24.15 4.50
N TYR A 43 8.78 22.89 4.90
CA TYR A 43 8.39 21.77 4.04
C TYR A 43 6.93 21.84 3.61
N VAL A 44 6.00 22.05 4.55
CA VAL A 44 4.57 22.16 4.24
C VAL A 44 4.31 23.34 3.32
N ALA A 45 4.98 24.48 3.52
CA ALA A 45 4.86 25.65 2.65
C ALA A 45 5.26 25.33 1.20
N ARG A 46 6.42 24.67 1.00
CA ARG A 46 6.86 24.23 -0.35
C ARG A 46 5.92 23.20 -0.96
N GLN A 47 5.40 22.28 -0.15
CA GLN A 47 4.44 21.29 -0.63
C GLN A 47 3.16 22.00 -1.11
N ALA A 48 2.65 22.96 -0.36
CA ALA A 48 1.43 23.71 -0.66
C ALA A 48 1.46 24.43 -2.00
N GLU A 49 2.63 24.88 -2.49
CA GLU A 49 2.80 25.51 -3.80
C GLU A 49 2.35 24.62 -4.98
N ASN A 50 2.31 23.30 -4.79
CA ASN A 50 1.92 22.33 -5.81
C ASN A 50 0.42 21.95 -5.77
N TYR A 51 -0.35 22.52 -4.85
CA TYR A 51 -1.76 22.21 -4.66
C TYR A 51 -2.63 23.47 -4.78
N VAL A 52 -3.87 23.27 -5.19
CA VAL A 52 -4.82 24.38 -5.40
C VAL A 52 -5.51 24.80 -4.11
N THR A 53 -5.64 23.90 -3.13
CA THR A 53 -6.37 24.17 -1.88
C THR A 53 -5.45 24.40 -0.71
N ASN A 54 -5.98 25.01 0.35
CA ASN A 54 -5.30 25.17 1.64
C ASN A 54 -5.28 23.89 2.49
N ASN A 55 -5.84 22.78 1.99
CA ASN A 55 -5.74 21.47 2.62
C ASN A 55 -4.63 20.70 1.93
N ILE A 56 -3.62 20.26 2.68
CA ILE A 56 -2.48 19.49 2.17
C ILE A 56 -2.41 18.17 2.92
N ALA A 57 -2.36 17.06 2.19
CA ALA A 57 -2.15 15.74 2.79
C ALA A 57 -0.66 15.48 3.01
N ILE A 58 -0.27 15.17 4.25
CA ILE A 58 1.07 14.70 4.61
C ILE A 58 0.96 13.24 5.03
N THR A 59 1.61 12.34 4.28
CA THR A 59 1.59 10.90 4.54
C THR A 59 2.65 10.53 5.57
N MET A 60 2.24 10.42 6.84
CA MET A 60 3.15 10.09 7.95
C MET A 60 3.36 8.57 8.03
N GLY A 61 4.35 8.04 7.32
CA GLY A 61 4.72 6.62 7.35
C GLY A 61 5.54 6.23 6.12
N GLU A 62 6.01 4.98 6.10
CA GLU A 62 6.69 4.33 4.97
C GLU A 62 6.58 2.79 5.15
N ASP A 63 7.16 1.99 4.25
CA ASP A 63 7.21 0.53 4.30
C ASP A 63 7.41 -0.05 5.71
N PHE A 64 6.41 -0.83 6.15
CA PHE A 64 6.43 -1.55 7.44
C PHE A 64 6.67 -0.68 8.69
N HIS A 65 6.37 0.62 8.62
CA HIS A 65 6.33 1.51 9.78
C HIS A 65 5.18 1.16 10.75
N TYR A 66 5.14 1.83 11.91
CA TYR A 66 4.15 1.65 12.99
C TYR A 66 4.18 0.30 13.74
N GLN A 67 5.24 -0.51 13.61
CA GLN A 67 5.44 -1.68 14.48
C GLN A 67 5.49 -1.31 15.97
N ASP A 68 6.11 -0.16 16.29
CA ASP A 68 5.92 0.56 17.56
C ASP A 68 5.18 1.87 17.29
N ALA A 69 3.86 1.77 17.19
CA ALA A 69 2.99 2.91 16.90
C ALA A 69 3.04 4.00 17.98
N HIS A 70 3.31 3.64 19.24
CA HIS A 70 3.33 4.60 20.35
C HIS A 70 4.45 5.64 20.16
N LEU A 71 5.62 5.22 19.65
CA LEU A 71 6.70 6.16 19.33
C LEU A 71 6.27 7.20 18.27
N TRP A 72 5.53 6.76 17.24
CA TRP A 72 5.01 7.64 16.20
C TRP A 72 3.99 8.62 16.74
N PHE A 73 2.93 8.11 17.38
CA PHE A 73 1.85 8.95 17.89
C PHE A 73 2.33 9.96 18.93
N LYS A 74 3.22 9.56 19.86
CA LYS A 74 3.79 10.47 20.86
C LYS A 74 4.53 11.66 20.24
N ASN A 75 5.23 11.47 19.12
CA ASN A 75 5.97 12.53 18.45
C ASN A 75 5.07 13.38 17.55
N LEU A 76 4.08 12.77 16.90
CA LEU A 76 3.05 13.46 16.13
C LEU A 76 2.20 14.38 17.02
N ASP A 77 1.79 13.92 18.21
CA ASP A 77 1.09 14.75 19.20
C ASP A 77 1.90 15.99 19.56
N LYS A 78 3.21 15.84 19.78
CA LYS A 78 4.10 16.97 20.03
C LYS A 78 4.16 17.91 18.84
N LEU A 79 4.37 17.41 17.62
CA LEU A 79 4.40 18.21 16.39
C LEU A 79 3.13 19.03 16.22
N ILE A 80 1.97 18.39 16.33
CA ILE A 80 0.66 19.04 16.22
C ILE A 80 0.53 20.14 17.28
N ASN A 81 0.84 19.83 18.53
CA ASN A 81 0.74 20.80 19.63
C ASN A 81 1.68 22.00 19.44
N TYR A 82 2.93 21.78 19.05
CA TYR A 82 3.91 22.86 18.88
C TYR A 82 3.62 23.73 17.66
N VAL A 83 3.24 23.15 16.53
CA VAL A 83 2.91 23.92 15.32
C VAL A 83 1.61 24.70 15.51
N ASN A 84 0.57 24.08 16.06
CA ASN A 84 -0.73 24.76 16.23
C ASN A 84 -0.68 25.86 17.30
N ALA A 85 0.21 25.75 18.29
CA ALA A 85 0.44 26.79 19.29
C ALA A 85 1.35 27.94 18.78
N LYS A 86 2.02 27.76 17.64
CA LYS A 86 2.93 28.74 17.07
C LYS A 86 2.17 29.80 16.27
N GLU A 87 2.07 31.02 16.81
CA GLU A 87 1.28 32.13 16.25
C GLU A 87 1.68 32.53 14.82
N ASP A 88 2.95 32.37 14.43
CA ASP A 88 3.50 32.73 13.13
C ASP A 88 3.52 31.58 12.11
N SER A 89 3.00 30.39 12.46
CA SER A 89 3.05 29.23 11.54
C SER A 89 2.06 29.33 10.38
N ASN A 90 0.91 29.99 10.57
CA ASN A 90 -0.25 29.93 9.66
C ASN A 90 -0.70 28.51 9.27
N LEU A 91 -0.35 27.50 10.10
CA LEU A 91 -0.72 26.10 9.87
C LEU A 91 -1.68 25.61 10.95
N ASN A 92 -2.56 24.68 10.57
CA ASN A 92 -3.38 23.91 11.49
C ASN A 92 -3.23 22.42 11.16
N LEU A 93 -2.45 21.72 11.97
CA LEU A 93 -2.23 20.29 11.83
C LEU A 93 -3.30 19.50 12.58
N VAL A 94 -3.80 18.45 11.95
CA VAL A 94 -4.78 17.53 12.53
C VAL A 94 -4.46 16.12 12.11
N TYR A 95 -4.77 15.14 12.96
CA TYR A 95 -4.90 13.77 12.49
C TYR A 95 -6.05 13.68 11.49
N SER A 96 -5.82 12.97 10.40
CA SER A 96 -6.78 12.84 9.32
C SER A 96 -6.66 11.49 8.63
N THR A 97 -7.56 11.25 7.69
CA THR A 97 -7.58 10.08 6.81
C THR A 97 -7.67 10.56 5.36
N PRO A 98 -7.33 9.72 4.36
CA PRO A 98 -7.52 10.08 2.96
C PRO A 98 -8.96 10.51 2.63
N SER A 99 -9.96 9.89 3.26
CA SER A 99 -11.37 10.25 3.07
C SER A 99 -11.72 11.63 3.63
N CYS A 100 -11.23 11.97 4.84
CA CYS A 100 -11.42 13.29 5.43
C CYS A 100 -10.72 14.39 4.60
N TYR A 101 -9.51 14.12 4.11
CA TYR A 101 -8.79 15.03 3.21
C TYR A 101 -9.56 15.28 1.91
N LEU A 102 -10.00 14.20 1.24
CA LEU A 102 -10.75 14.33 -0.02
C LEU A 102 -12.07 15.08 0.18
N LYS A 103 -12.73 14.89 1.34
CA LYS A 103 -13.91 15.68 1.71
C LYS A 103 -13.56 17.17 1.82
N ALA A 104 -12.49 17.53 2.53
CA ALA A 104 -12.08 18.93 2.68
C ALA A 104 -11.69 19.59 1.35
N VAL A 105 -11.05 18.83 0.45
CA VAL A 105 -10.75 19.26 -0.92
C VAL A 105 -12.04 19.48 -1.73
N ASN A 106 -13.02 18.58 -1.61
CA ASN A 106 -14.31 18.71 -2.29
C ASN A 106 -15.14 19.88 -1.74
N ASP A 107 -15.15 20.08 -0.42
CA ASP A 107 -15.86 21.19 0.26
C ASP A 107 -15.29 22.57 -0.12
N ALA A 108 -14.05 22.63 -0.64
CA ALA A 108 -13.48 23.86 -1.18
C ALA A 108 -14.23 24.37 -2.43
N ASN A 109 -15.10 23.55 -3.03
CA ASN A 109 -16.02 23.90 -4.12
C ASN A 109 -15.30 24.57 -5.32
N LEU A 110 -14.16 24.01 -5.69
CA LEU A 110 -13.34 24.47 -6.81
C LEU A 110 -13.62 23.66 -8.09
N THR A 111 -13.21 24.21 -9.22
CA THR A 111 -13.21 23.50 -10.51
C THR A 111 -11.86 22.82 -10.72
N TRP A 112 -11.89 21.57 -11.19
CA TRP A 112 -10.70 20.74 -11.36
C TRP A 112 -10.40 20.47 -12.84
N PRO A 113 -9.13 20.40 -13.24
CA PRO A 113 -8.78 19.96 -14.58
C PRO A 113 -9.17 18.49 -14.79
N THR A 114 -9.51 18.13 -16.02
CA THR A 114 -9.81 16.75 -16.42
C THR A 114 -8.55 16.06 -16.95
N LYS A 115 -8.35 14.78 -16.60
CA LYS A 115 -7.31 13.90 -17.14
C LYS A 115 -7.95 12.61 -17.62
N ASN A 116 -7.68 12.19 -18.85
CA ASN A 116 -8.37 11.06 -19.49
C ASN A 116 -7.47 9.84 -19.77
N ASP A 117 -6.16 10.01 -19.94
CA ASP A 117 -5.24 8.89 -20.27
C ASP A 117 -4.63 8.26 -19.01
N ASP A 118 -3.69 7.32 -19.21
CA ASP A 118 -2.95 6.67 -18.13
C ASP A 118 -1.69 7.46 -17.67
N PHE A 119 -0.86 6.78 -16.87
CA PHE A 119 0.44 7.24 -16.37
C PHE A 119 1.59 6.29 -16.78
N PHE A 120 1.46 5.60 -17.92
CA PHE A 120 2.52 4.71 -18.44
C PHE A 120 3.31 5.34 -19.61
N PRO A 121 4.60 4.96 -19.76
CA PRO A 121 5.42 4.21 -18.81
C PRO A 121 5.89 5.09 -17.64
N TYR A 122 6.06 4.47 -16.47
CA TYR A 122 6.64 5.15 -15.31
C TYR A 122 8.17 5.22 -15.43
N ALA A 123 8.76 6.37 -15.10
CA ALA A 123 10.20 6.54 -14.90
C ALA A 123 10.47 7.27 -13.58
N SER A 124 11.42 6.75 -12.79
CA SER A 124 11.87 7.41 -11.55
C SER A 124 12.90 8.50 -11.81
N ASP A 125 13.72 8.32 -12.84
CA ASP A 125 14.84 9.17 -13.25
C ASP A 125 14.89 9.24 -14.79
N PRO A 126 15.66 10.17 -15.39
CA PRO A 126 15.68 10.38 -16.85
C PRO A 126 15.93 9.12 -17.69
N ASN A 127 16.66 8.14 -17.16
CA ASN A 127 17.03 6.90 -17.85
C ASN A 127 16.54 5.62 -17.13
N SER A 128 15.66 5.75 -16.14
CA SER A 128 15.19 4.63 -15.29
C SER A 128 13.72 4.36 -15.57
N TYR A 129 13.40 3.83 -16.75
CA TYR A 129 12.03 3.45 -17.12
C TYR A 129 11.67 2.06 -16.59
N TRP A 130 10.53 1.97 -15.92
CA TRP A 130 10.05 0.76 -15.26
C TRP A 130 9.21 -0.08 -16.22
N THR A 131 9.76 -0.41 -17.39
CA THR A 131 9.08 -1.22 -18.41
C THR A 131 9.51 -2.69 -18.36
N GLY A 132 10.58 -3.02 -17.62
CA GLY A 132 11.07 -4.39 -17.48
C GLY A 132 10.08 -5.34 -16.80
N TYR A 133 9.36 -4.86 -15.77
CA TYR A 133 8.41 -5.69 -15.03
C TYR A 133 7.18 -6.10 -15.87
N PHE A 134 6.97 -5.48 -17.04
CA PHE A 134 5.96 -5.95 -18.00
C PHE A 134 6.25 -7.39 -18.46
N THR A 135 7.52 -7.82 -18.43
CA THR A 135 7.94 -9.16 -18.88
C THR A 135 8.59 -10.01 -17.79
N SER A 136 9.12 -9.43 -16.70
CA SER A 136 9.76 -10.18 -15.60
C SER A 136 8.91 -11.36 -15.12
N ARG A 137 9.53 -12.53 -14.94
CA ARG A 137 8.86 -13.79 -14.53
C ARG A 137 7.62 -14.13 -15.41
N PRO A 138 7.79 -14.33 -16.72
CA PRO A 138 6.65 -14.54 -17.62
C PRO A 138 5.84 -15.80 -17.30
N THR A 139 6.47 -16.83 -16.70
CA THR A 139 5.78 -18.05 -16.26
C THR A 139 4.72 -17.75 -15.20
N ILE A 140 5.02 -16.89 -14.21
CA ILE A 140 4.05 -16.57 -13.14
C ILE A 140 2.92 -15.70 -13.69
N LYS A 141 3.23 -14.78 -14.61
CA LYS A 141 2.21 -14.00 -15.34
C LYS A 141 1.24 -14.90 -16.10
N ARG A 142 1.75 -15.91 -16.81
CA ARG A 142 0.89 -16.90 -17.47
C ARG A 142 0.12 -17.75 -16.47
N PHE A 143 0.75 -18.17 -15.38
CA PHE A 143 0.11 -19.01 -14.38
C PHE A 143 -1.05 -18.30 -13.70
N GLU A 144 -0.89 -17.02 -13.36
CA GLU A 144 -1.97 -16.16 -12.86
C GLU A 144 -3.13 -16.07 -13.84
N ARG A 145 -2.87 -15.91 -15.15
CA ARG A 145 -3.95 -15.83 -16.17
C ARG A 145 -4.73 -17.14 -16.28
N VAL A 146 -4.04 -18.27 -16.24
CA VAL A 146 -4.67 -19.61 -16.20
C VAL A 146 -5.49 -19.77 -14.93
N GLY A 147 -4.92 -19.40 -13.78
CA GLY A 147 -5.60 -19.43 -12.49
C GLY A 147 -6.86 -18.57 -12.47
N ASN A 148 -6.80 -17.33 -12.96
CA ASN A 148 -7.96 -16.44 -13.04
C ASN A 148 -9.06 -17.02 -13.92
N ASN A 149 -8.71 -17.57 -15.09
CA ASN A 149 -9.68 -18.21 -15.98
C ASN A 149 -10.40 -19.37 -15.26
N PHE A 150 -9.63 -20.22 -14.57
CA PHE A 150 -10.19 -21.34 -13.82
C PHE A 150 -11.05 -20.89 -12.64
N LEU A 151 -10.66 -19.82 -11.94
CA LEU A 151 -11.47 -19.20 -10.90
C LEU A 151 -12.83 -18.72 -11.44
N GLN A 152 -12.89 -18.16 -12.66
CA GLN A 152 -14.19 -17.77 -13.24
C GLN A 152 -15.09 -18.99 -13.50
N VAL A 153 -14.55 -20.08 -14.04
CA VAL A 153 -15.29 -21.33 -14.26
C VAL A 153 -15.80 -21.89 -12.94
N CYS A 154 -14.93 -22.01 -11.94
CA CYS A 154 -15.28 -22.51 -10.62
C CYS A 154 -16.39 -21.66 -9.97
N LYS A 155 -16.30 -20.33 -10.02
CA LYS A 155 -17.34 -19.42 -9.50
C LYS A 155 -18.70 -19.62 -10.18
N GLN A 156 -18.72 -19.79 -11.50
CA GLN A 156 -19.96 -20.00 -12.26
C GLN A 156 -20.62 -21.31 -11.88
N LEU A 157 -19.84 -22.40 -11.84
CA LEU A 157 -20.34 -23.72 -11.46
C LEU A 157 -20.84 -23.75 -10.02
N TYR A 158 -20.08 -23.16 -9.09
CA TYR A 158 -20.49 -23.04 -7.69
C TYR A 158 -21.82 -22.30 -7.53
N ALA A 159 -22.02 -21.21 -8.27
CA ALA A 159 -23.28 -20.46 -8.24
C ALA A 159 -24.46 -21.22 -8.86
N LEU A 160 -24.21 -22.14 -9.79
CA LEU A 160 -25.26 -22.91 -10.48
C LEU A 160 -25.75 -24.10 -9.67
N THR A 161 -24.88 -24.76 -8.90
CA THR A 161 -25.17 -26.06 -8.30
C THR A 161 -25.54 -26.02 -6.82
N ASP A 162 -25.62 -24.83 -6.21
CA ASP A 162 -25.99 -24.61 -4.80
C ASP A 162 -25.48 -25.72 -3.86
N LEU A 163 -24.16 -25.91 -3.83
CA LEU A 163 -23.48 -27.04 -3.19
C LEU A 163 -23.61 -27.07 -1.64
N GLY A 164 -24.46 -26.22 -1.07
CA GLY A 164 -24.70 -26.13 0.36
C GLY A 164 -23.52 -25.53 1.15
N PRO A 165 -23.74 -25.26 2.46
CA PRO A 165 -22.73 -24.65 3.33
C PRO A 165 -21.66 -25.62 3.84
N GLU A 166 -21.84 -26.93 3.61
CA GLU A 166 -20.92 -27.98 4.12
C GLU A 166 -19.67 -28.15 3.27
N ASP A 167 -19.69 -27.73 2.00
CA ASP A 167 -18.49 -27.69 1.16
C ASP A 167 -17.65 -26.44 1.49
N LYS A 168 -16.98 -26.49 2.65
CA LYS A 168 -15.78 -25.69 2.98
C LYS A 168 -14.55 -26.17 2.19
N VAL A 169 -14.72 -26.47 0.92
CA VAL A 169 -13.64 -26.40 -0.05
C VAL A 169 -13.62 -24.95 -0.47
N ASP A 170 -12.54 -24.29 -0.12
CA ASP A 170 -12.61 -22.85 0.04
C ASP A 170 -12.46 -22.18 -1.31
N LEU A 171 -13.59 -21.86 -1.96
CA LEU A 171 -13.58 -20.93 -3.09
C LEU A 171 -12.84 -19.64 -2.72
N ASN A 172 -12.80 -19.27 -1.42
CA ASN A 172 -11.97 -18.16 -0.97
C ASN A 172 -10.47 -18.48 -0.99
N SER A 173 -10.01 -19.72 -0.84
CA SER A 173 -8.58 -20.06 -1.02
C SER A 173 -8.08 -19.60 -2.39
N MET A 174 -8.82 -19.90 -3.47
CA MET A 174 -8.45 -19.42 -4.80
C MET A 174 -8.68 -17.91 -4.97
N ARG A 175 -9.74 -17.33 -4.37
CA ARG A 175 -9.97 -15.87 -4.44
C ARG A 175 -8.86 -15.10 -3.72
N GLU A 176 -8.42 -15.57 -2.57
CA GLU A 176 -7.33 -15.01 -1.77
C GLU A 176 -6.00 -15.16 -2.50
N ALA A 177 -5.68 -16.36 -3.01
CA ALA A 177 -4.49 -16.57 -3.83
C ALA A 177 -4.46 -15.63 -5.04
N MET A 178 -5.58 -15.51 -5.77
CA MET A 178 -5.69 -14.58 -6.90
C MET A 178 -5.59 -13.12 -6.47
N GLY A 179 -6.12 -12.76 -5.31
CA GLY A 179 -6.00 -11.42 -4.73
C GLY A 179 -4.55 -11.07 -4.38
N VAL A 180 -3.84 -11.97 -3.69
CA VAL A 180 -2.41 -11.83 -3.38
C VAL A 180 -1.59 -11.73 -4.66
N MET A 181 -1.92 -12.50 -5.70
CA MET A 181 -1.24 -12.41 -6.99
C MET A 181 -1.34 -11.02 -7.64
N GLN A 182 -2.35 -10.21 -7.32
CA GLN A 182 -2.46 -8.83 -7.84
C GLN A 182 -1.59 -7.82 -7.07
N HIS A 183 -0.90 -8.23 -6.00
CA HIS A 183 0.08 -7.39 -5.33
C HIS A 183 1.10 -6.86 -6.35
N HIS A 184 1.53 -5.60 -6.17
CA HIS A 184 2.42 -4.92 -7.12
C HIS A 184 3.86 -5.46 -7.12
N ASP A 185 4.18 -6.42 -6.25
CA ASP A 185 5.39 -7.26 -6.32
C ASP A 185 5.08 -8.75 -6.52
N ALA A 186 3.87 -9.11 -6.95
CA ALA A 186 3.53 -10.49 -7.29
C ALA A 186 3.43 -10.65 -8.81
N ILE A 187 2.33 -10.21 -9.42
CA ILE A 187 2.13 -10.30 -10.87
C ILE A 187 3.21 -9.55 -11.68
N THR A 188 3.82 -8.53 -11.10
CA THR A 188 4.90 -7.74 -11.70
C THR A 188 6.22 -8.50 -11.79
N GLY A 189 6.46 -9.47 -10.90
CA GLY A 189 7.67 -10.26 -10.87
C GLY A 189 8.89 -9.55 -10.28
N THR A 190 8.68 -8.60 -9.37
CA THR A 190 9.72 -7.78 -8.70
C THR A 190 10.15 -8.30 -7.33
N GLU A 191 9.58 -9.40 -6.87
CA GLU A 191 9.90 -10.08 -5.62
C GLU A 191 11.17 -10.95 -5.66
N LYS A 192 11.66 -11.29 -4.46
CA LYS A 192 12.73 -12.28 -4.27
C LYS A 192 12.27 -13.68 -4.68
N GLN A 193 13.22 -14.51 -5.10
CA GLN A 193 12.95 -15.85 -5.62
C GLN A 193 12.08 -16.73 -4.69
N ALA A 194 12.37 -16.76 -3.38
CA ALA A 194 11.58 -17.55 -2.42
C ALA A 194 10.12 -17.07 -2.32
N VAL A 195 9.87 -15.77 -2.50
CA VAL A 195 8.52 -15.20 -2.48
C VAL A 195 7.78 -15.56 -3.77
N ALA A 196 8.48 -15.55 -4.93
CA ALA A 196 7.92 -16.01 -6.20
C ALA A 196 7.49 -17.49 -6.14
N GLU A 197 8.30 -18.33 -5.48
CA GLU A 197 7.99 -19.73 -5.24
C GLU A 197 6.79 -19.91 -4.31
N ASP A 198 6.67 -19.07 -3.27
CA ASP A 198 5.51 -19.09 -2.39
C ASP A 198 4.22 -18.64 -3.10
N TYR A 199 4.28 -17.63 -3.96
CA TYR A 199 3.18 -17.23 -4.83
C TYR A 199 2.73 -18.36 -5.76
N ALA A 200 3.67 -19.06 -6.39
CA ALA A 200 3.36 -20.21 -7.24
C ALA A 200 2.73 -21.36 -6.43
N ARG A 201 3.24 -21.62 -5.22
CA ARG A 201 2.67 -22.62 -4.29
C ARG A 201 1.24 -22.25 -3.90
N MET A 202 1.00 -21.00 -3.50
CA MET A 202 -0.31 -20.49 -3.10
C MET A 202 -1.33 -20.59 -4.24
N LEU A 203 -0.93 -20.17 -5.44
CA LEU A 203 -1.79 -20.24 -6.62
C LEU A 203 -2.11 -21.68 -7.02
N HIS A 204 -1.14 -22.60 -6.94
CA HIS A 204 -1.36 -24.02 -7.20
C HIS A 204 -2.37 -24.63 -6.22
N LEU A 205 -2.23 -24.35 -4.92
CA LEU A 205 -3.16 -24.85 -3.91
C LEU A 205 -4.58 -24.31 -4.15
N GLY A 206 -4.72 -23.02 -4.47
CA GLY A 206 -6.03 -22.45 -4.83
C GLY A 206 -6.67 -23.13 -6.05
N ILE A 207 -5.87 -23.48 -7.07
CA ILE A 207 -6.37 -24.22 -8.23
C ILE A 207 -6.85 -25.62 -7.84
N VAL A 208 -6.13 -26.32 -6.96
CA VAL A 208 -6.56 -27.65 -6.46
C VAL A 208 -7.91 -27.57 -5.75
N GLU A 209 -8.12 -26.57 -4.90
CA GLU A 209 -9.41 -26.34 -4.22
C GLU A 209 -10.55 -26.07 -5.24
N CYS A 210 -10.30 -25.22 -6.23
CA CYS A 210 -11.26 -24.96 -7.30
C CYS A 210 -11.58 -26.20 -8.15
N ASP A 211 -10.62 -27.11 -8.32
CA ASP A 211 -10.82 -28.35 -9.08
C ASP A 211 -11.79 -29.30 -8.36
N ILE A 212 -11.70 -29.39 -7.03
CA ILE A 212 -12.65 -30.18 -6.22
C ILE A 212 -14.08 -29.63 -6.37
N ILE A 213 -14.26 -28.30 -6.29
CA ILE A 213 -15.56 -27.64 -6.48
C ILE A 213 -16.09 -27.91 -7.88
N THR A 214 -15.25 -27.69 -8.90
CA THR A 214 -15.60 -27.83 -10.31
C THR A 214 -16.04 -29.26 -10.61
N ASN A 215 -15.29 -30.26 -10.16
CA ASN A 215 -15.62 -31.68 -10.33
C ASN A 215 -16.91 -32.09 -9.60
N THR A 216 -17.16 -31.51 -8.42
CA THR A 216 -18.38 -31.76 -7.65
C THR A 216 -19.59 -31.16 -8.36
N ALA A 217 -19.52 -29.89 -8.73
CA ALA A 217 -20.55 -29.20 -9.50
C ALA A 217 -20.86 -29.93 -10.81
N PHE A 218 -19.83 -30.38 -11.54
CA PHE A 218 -20.01 -31.13 -12.79
C PHE A 218 -20.87 -32.38 -12.64
N LYS A 219 -20.83 -33.07 -11.50
CA LYS A 219 -21.68 -34.24 -11.25
C LYS A 219 -23.16 -33.85 -11.18
N TYR A 220 -23.48 -32.72 -10.56
CA TYR A 220 -24.84 -32.21 -10.45
C TYR A 220 -25.39 -31.70 -11.79
N VAL A 221 -24.58 -31.02 -12.60
CA VAL A 221 -25.05 -30.51 -13.92
C VAL A 221 -25.03 -31.57 -15.03
N SER A 222 -24.18 -32.59 -14.95
CA SER A 222 -24.08 -33.61 -16.02
C SER A 222 -25.18 -34.68 -15.93
N TYR A 223 -25.79 -34.85 -14.77
CA TYR A 223 -26.88 -35.79 -14.52
C TYR A 223 -28.05 -35.08 -13.82
N PRO A 224 -28.80 -34.22 -14.54
CA PRO A 224 -29.88 -33.43 -13.97
C PRO A 224 -31.06 -34.25 -13.48
#